data_AF-A0A2E2ERW9-F1
#
_entry.id   AF-A0A2E2ERW9-F1
#
_cell.length_a   1.000
_cell.length_b   1.000
_cell.length_c   1.000
_cell.angle_alpha   90.00
_cell.angle_beta   90.00
_cell.angle_gamma   90.00
#
_symmetry.space_group_name_H-M   'P 1'
#
loop_
_entity.id
_entity.type
_entity.pdbx_description
1 polymer ?
#
loop_
_entity_poly.entity_id
_entity_poly.type
_entity_poly.pdbx_seq_one_letter_code
_entity_poly.pdbx_strand_id
1 'polypeptide(L)'
;MQVINFNRNQLSQREKFKYTLGGYKEGKTTEYNLPKATVKQLKSIRKRLVEERKIRMFKVILVTAIIFLMLLWVFLFSADGFVQLLTY
;
A
#
# COMPACT_ATOMS: atom_id res chain seq x y z
N MET A 1 14.44 -46.51 -11.17
CA MET A 1 13.03 -46.28 -10.76
C MET A 1 12.89 -45.63 -9.36
N GLN A 2 13.96 -45.39 -8.60
CA GLN A 2 13.87 -44.83 -7.23
C GLN A 2 13.60 -43.32 -7.18
N VAL A 3 14.19 -42.54 -8.09
CA VAL A 3 14.06 -41.07 -8.12
C VAL A 3 12.62 -40.63 -8.42
N ILE A 4 11.93 -41.33 -9.32
CA ILE A 4 10.54 -41.05 -9.68
C ILE A 4 9.62 -41.25 -8.47
N ASN A 5 9.85 -42.31 -7.69
CA ASN A 5 9.06 -42.59 -6.49
C ASN A 5 9.32 -41.56 -5.39
N PHE A 6 10.57 -41.10 -5.23
CA PHE A 6 10.91 -40.03 -4.29
C PHE A 6 10.20 -38.72 -4.66
N ASN A 7 10.20 -38.36 -5.95
CA ASN A 7 9.53 -37.15 -6.43
C ASN A 7 8.00 -37.24 -6.24
N ARG A 8 7.38 -38.40 -6.49
CA ARG A 8 5.95 -38.62 -6.22
C ARG A 8 5.60 -38.43 -4.75
N ASN A 9 6.46 -38.90 -3.84
CA ASN A 9 6.25 -38.76 -2.40
C ASN A 9 6.40 -37.32 -1.87
N GLN A 10 7.00 -36.41 -2.66
CA GLN A 10 7.08 -34.99 -2.30
C GLN A 10 5.84 -34.18 -2.71
N LEU A 11 5.00 -34.70 -3.60
CA LEU A 11 3.80 -33.98 -4.07
C LEU A 11 2.78 -33.75 -2.95
N SER A 12 2.52 -34.78 -2.12
CA SER A 12 1.60 -34.67 -0.98
C SER A 12 2.10 -33.71 0.11
N GLN A 13 3.42 -33.60 0.28
CA GLN A 13 4.02 -32.64 1.20
C GLN A 13 3.83 -31.21 0.69
N ARG A 14 3.97 -30.97 -0.62
CA ARG A 14 3.73 -29.65 -1.23
C ARG A 14 2.28 -29.19 -1.10
N GLU A 15 1.30 -30.09 -1.23
CA GLU A 15 -0.12 -29.74 -1.06
C GLU A 15 -0.42 -29.19 0.34
N LYS A 16 0.20 -29.75 1.38
CA LYS A 16 0.05 -29.27 2.78
C LYS A 16 0.55 -27.83 2.98
N PHE A 17 1.54 -27.40 2.18
CA PHE A 17 2.13 -26.07 2.26
C PHE A 17 1.56 -25.08 1.22
N LYS A 18 0.65 -25.51 0.35
CA LYS A 18 0.10 -24.68 -0.74
C LYS A 18 -0.67 -23.47 -0.24
N TYR A 19 -1.28 -23.57 0.94
CA TYR A 19 -2.12 -22.53 1.54
C TYR A 19 -1.56 -21.95 2.83
N THR A 20 -0.35 -22.33 3.22
CA THR A 20 0.29 -21.84 4.45
C THR A 20 1.62 -21.19 4.13
N LEU A 21 1.84 -19.98 4.66
CA LEU A 21 3.15 -19.36 4.62
C LEU A 21 4.11 -20.22 5.46
N GLY A 22 5.22 -20.65 4.87
CA GLY A 22 6.21 -21.48 5.56
C GLY A 22 6.59 -20.88 6.90
N GLY A 23 6.33 -21.60 8.00
CA GLY A 23 6.61 -21.15 9.36
C GLY A 23 5.43 -20.53 10.13
N TYR A 24 4.26 -20.34 9.50
CA TYR A 24 3.04 -19.93 10.20
C TYR A 24 2.54 -21.07 11.11
N LYS A 25 2.69 -20.89 12.43
CA LYS A 25 2.08 -21.76 13.44
C LYS A 25 0.80 -21.09 13.92
N GLU A 26 -0.34 -21.65 13.55
CA GLU A 26 -1.71 -21.14 13.84
C GLU A 26 -2.00 -20.95 15.36
N GLY A 27 -1.15 -21.47 16.25
CA GLY A 27 -1.25 -21.29 17.70
C GLY A 27 -0.14 -20.45 18.35
N LYS A 28 0.77 -19.82 17.60
CA LYS A 28 1.80 -18.94 18.18
C LYS A 28 1.42 -17.48 18.01
N THR A 29 0.73 -16.92 18.99
CA THR A 29 0.65 -15.47 19.13
C THR A 29 2.04 -14.97 19.51
N THR A 30 2.63 -14.09 18.69
CA THR A 30 3.84 -13.38 19.08
C THR A 30 3.51 -12.55 20.32
N GLU A 31 3.95 -12.99 21.49
CA GLU A 31 3.78 -12.22 22.72
C GLU A 31 4.72 -11.02 22.67
N TYR A 32 4.15 -9.86 22.34
CA TYR A 32 4.89 -8.61 22.36
C TYR A 32 5.02 -8.14 23.82
N ASN A 33 6.22 -8.29 24.38
CA ASN A 33 6.55 -7.72 25.68
C ASN A 33 6.83 -6.20 25.54
N LEU A 34 5.82 -5.45 25.11
CA LEU A 34 5.89 -4.00 24.97
C LEU A 34 5.61 -3.35 26.32
N PRO A 35 6.36 -2.30 26.72
CA PRO A 35 6.06 -1.55 27.91
C PRO A 35 4.65 -0.95 27.80
N LYS A 36 3.83 -1.09 28.85
CA LYS A 36 2.50 -0.47 28.88
C LYS A 36 2.65 1.04 28.73
N ALA A 37 2.11 1.59 27.64
CA ALA A 37 2.18 3.02 27.39
C ALA A 37 1.43 3.79 28.48
N THR A 38 2.06 4.85 29.01
CA THR A 38 1.40 5.75 29.96
C THR A 38 0.38 6.62 29.21
N VAL A 39 -0.72 7.01 29.85
CA VAL A 39 -1.74 7.91 29.26
C VAL A 39 -1.13 9.20 28.68
N LYS A 40 -0.08 9.74 29.33
CA LYS A 40 0.68 10.91 28.84
C LYS A 40 1.38 10.63 27.50
N GLN A 41 1.97 9.44 27.32
CA GLN A 41 2.64 9.03 26.09
C GLN A 41 1.63 8.81 24.95
N LEU A 42 0.48 8.20 25.25
CA LEU A 42 -0.60 8.05 24.26
C LEU A 42 -1.10 9.42 23.77
N LYS A 43 -1.24 10.39 24.68
CA LYS A 43 -1.68 11.75 24.33
C LYS A 43 -0.65 12.49 23.46
N SER A 44 0.65 12.33 23.72
CA SER A 44 1.70 12.95 22.90
C SER A 44 1.79 12.32 21.51
N ILE A 45 1.70 10.99 21.41
CA ILE A 45 1.66 10.26 20.13
C ILE A 45 0.45 10.71 19.31
N ARG A 46 -0.73 10.80 19.93
CA ARG A 46 -1.94 11.27 19.23
C ARG A 46 -1.77 12.67 18.66
N LYS A 47 -1.22 13.61 19.43
CA LYS A 47 -0.98 14.98 18.96
C LYS A 47 -0.04 15.00 17.75
N ARG A 48 1.09 14.30 17.87
CA ARG A 48 2.09 14.21 16.80
C ARG A 48 1.52 13.60 15.53
N LEU A 49 0.73 12.53 15.63
CA LEU A 49 0.08 11.90 14.47
C LEU A 49 -0.88 12.85 13.75
N VAL A 50 -1.62 13.68 14.49
CA VAL A 50 -2.54 14.67 13.90
C VAL A 50 -1.75 15.77 13.16
N GLU A 51 -0.66 16.25 13.74
CA GLU A 51 0.20 17.27 13.13
C GLU A 51 0.88 16.74 11.87
N GLU A 52 1.49 15.55 11.93
CA GLU A 52 2.11 14.91 10.77
C GLU A 52 1.10 14.63 9.66
N ARG A 53 -0.14 14.25 10.01
CA ARG A 53 -1.22 14.07 9.04
C ARG A 53 -1.58 15.37 8.33
N LYS A 54 -1.65 16.49 9.06
CA LYS A 54 -1.94 17.81 8.46
C LYS A 54 -0.86 18.21 7.46
N ILE A 55 0.42 18.05 7.83
CA ILE A 55 1.55 18.37 6.96
C ILE A 55 1.53 17.48 5.71
N ARG A 56 1.26 16.18 5.86
CA ARG A 56 1.15 15.24 4.74
C ARG A 56 0.00 15.60 3.81
N MET A 57 -1.18 15.91 4.36
CA MET A 57 -2.35 16.33 3.59
C MET A 57 -2.07 17.61 2.80
N PHE A 58 -1.39 18.58 3.40
CA PHE A 58 -1.00 19.80 2.70
C PHE A 58 -0.10 19.50 1.49
N LYS A 59 0.91 18.64 1.65
CA LYS A 59 1.77 18.21 0.53
C LYS A 59 0.98 17.52 -0.58
N VAL A 60 0.03 16.64 -0.22
CA VAL A 60 -0.84 15.97 -1.20
C VAL A 60 -1.69 16.97 -1.96
N ILE A 61 -2.36 17.89 -1.25
CA ILE A 61 -3.20 18.92 -1.88
C ILE A 61 -2.37 19.79 -2.85
N LEU A 62 -1.16 20.18 -2.44
CA LEU A 62 -0.26 20.99 -3.27
C LEU A 62 0.12 20.26 -4.57
N VAL A 63 0.52 18.99 -4.48
CA VAL A 63 0.86 18.18 -5.67
C VAL A 63 -0.36 18.00 -6.57
N THR A 64 -1.51 17.67 -5.99
CA THR A 64 -2.77 17.51 -6.75
C THR A 64 -3.16 18.79 -7.47
N ALA A 65 -3.02 19.96 -6.82
CA ALA A 65 -3.32 21.24 -7.44
C ALA A 65 -2.41 21.54 -8.64
N ILE A 66 -1.11 21.26 -8.54
CA ILE A 66 -0.15 21.43 -9.66
C ILE A 66 -0.54 20.55 -10.84
N ILE A 67 -0.81 19.27 -10.59
CA ILE A 67 -1.23 18.32 -11.64
C ILE A 67 -2.52 18.78 -12.28
N PHE A 68 -3.50 19.22 -11.48
CA PHE A 68 -4.78 19.70 -11.99
C PHE A 68 -4.64 20.94 -12.89
N LEU A 69 -3.79 21.90 -12.49
CA LEU A 69 -3.50 23.08 -13.31
C LEU A 69 -2.81 22.70 -14.64
N MET A 70 -1.86 21.76 -14.59
CA MET A 70 -1.20 21.28 -15.81
C MET A 70 -2.21 20.60 -16.75
N LEU A 71 -3.11 19.77 -16.22
CA LEU A 71 -4.16 19.12 -17.01
C LEU A 71 -5.12 20.14 -17.62
N LEU A 72 -5.54 21.16 -16.87
CA LEU A 72 -6.36 22.25 -17.40
C LEU A 72 -5.66 22.99 -18.54
N TRP A 73 -4.35 23.23 -18.40
CA TRP A 73 -3.57 23.93 -19.41
C TRP A 73 -3.47 23.14 -20.71
N VAL A 74 -3.20 21.84 -20.62
CA VAL A 74 -3.23 20.91 -21.76
C VAL A 74 -4.63 20.82 -22.38
N PHE A 75 -5.67 20.78 -21.55
CA PHE A 75 -7.06 20.72 -22.01
C PHE A 75 -7.44 21.97 -22.82
N LEU A 76 -7.10 23.17 -22.34
CA LEU A 76 -7.38 24.41 -23.07
C LEU A 76 -6.65 24.48 -24.41
N PHE A 77 -5.35 24.16 -24.41
CA PHE A 77 -4.55 24.17 -25.64
C PHE A 77 -5.04 23.12 -26.67
N SER A 78 -5.42 21.93 -26.19
CA SER A 78 -5.99 20.90 -27.06
C SER A 78 -7.42 21.22 -27.51
N ALA A 79 -8.22 21.91 -26.69
CA ALA A 79 -9.55 22.37 -27.05
C ALA A 79 -9.50 23.40 -28.18
N ASP A 80 -8.56 24.35 -28.15
CA ASP A 80 -8.37 25.30 -29.25
C ASP A 80 -8.01 24.56 -30.56
N GLY A 81 -7.15 23.53 -30.48
CA GLY A 81 -6.84 22.65 -31.61
C GLY A 81 -8.04 21.80 -32.07
N PHE A 82 -8.86 21.29 -31.16
CA PHE A 82 -10.08 20.53 -31.45
C PHE A 82 -11.15 21.40 -32.10
N VAL A 83 -11.32 22.64 -31.63
CA VAL A 83 -12.27 23.60 -32.19
C VAL A 83 -11.85 23.97 -33.62
N GLN A 84 -10.55 24.20 -33.86
CA GLN A 84 -10.02 24.43 -35.21
C GLN A 84 -10.21 23.22 -36.14
N LEU A 85 -10.07 21.99 -35.63
CA LEU A 85 -10.19 20.76 -36.41
C LEU A 85 -11.66 20.38 -36.71
N LEU A 86 -12.62 20.85 -35.91
CA LEU A 86 -14.06 20.67 -36.14
C LEU A 86 -14.71 21.78 -36.97
N THR A 87 -14.01 22.91 -37.16
CA THR A 87 -14.50 24.04 -37.96
C THR A 87 -13.92 24.09 -39.38
N TYR A 88 -13.00 23.19 -39.71
CA TYR A 88 -12.53 22.88 -41.07
C TYR A 88 -13.10 21.54 -41.53
#